data_AF-A0AAV1W0D0-F1
#
_entry.id   AF-A0AAV1W0D0-F1
#
_cell.length_a   1.000
_cell.length_b   1.000
_cell.length_c   1.000
_cell.angle_alpha   90.00
_cell.angle_beta   90.00
_cell.angle_gamma   90.00
#
_symmetry.space_group_name_H-M   'P 1'
#
loop_
_entity.id
_entity.type
_entity.pdbx_description
1 polymer ?
#
loop_
_entity_poly.entity_id
_entity_poly.type
_entity_poly.pdbx_seq_one_letter_code
_entity_poly.pdbx_strand_id
1 'polypeptide(L)'
;MRRGEMKLDEDLGPDREDDFQTDDEENQAHRVFEHLGDDSESENNTSSPSGDLSDEFPINPSWPQSYRQSMDLLTSVTPPGVTFLRRNASKGRSDSFFKKPETLQDDDSSLTKPLVSETISFKEGEPTSKTHAQSFVSSSRFSTLELPPPKQGCSFVQSVINGTNILCGIGILTIPYAVKQGGWMSLSILVTFSIICCYTGILLKTCLENYPGLKTFPDIGQAAFGIAGRLCIAITLYMELYASCVEYITLMSDNLSSLFPNASIRFGVADIGTHQTFAITAAILILPTVWLKNLSLLSYVSVGGIFSTILVTVCLFWVGIIDEVGYKPGAKILDLANLPVAVGLYGFGFAGHAVFPNIYSSMKEPAKFHLVLYASFAFCIFMYLGVAIIGYSTFGDAIESQFTLNMPKELYASKIATWTTVVTPLAKYALTILPIALSIEELAPTPALRCHATSVVVRTILVISSLVVALCVPYFGSLMALIGSFMSMLVALIYPCACYLKLHSGRLSKKQKANCILIIIIGVVSGCAGTYSAMSRIIGGEG
;
A
#
# COMPACT_ATOMS: atom_id res chain seq x y z
N MET A 1 44.80 66.26 21.89
CA MET A 1 45.42 66.07 20.55
C MET A 1 44.27 65.95 19.55
N ARG A 2 43.80 67.04 18.90
CA ARG A 2 44.14 67.53 17.52
C ARG A 2 44.25 66.38 16.50
N ARG A 3 43.55 66.29 15.37
CA ARG A 3 42.91 67.19 14.35
C ARG A 3 41.70 66.43 13.75
N GLY A 4 40.67 66.96 13.09
CA GLY A 4 40.48 68.23 12.38
C GLY A 4 40.12 67.97 10.89
N GLU A 5 38.88 68.30 10.51
CA GLU A 5 38.36 68.69 9.16
C GLU A 5 38.24 67.60 8.07
N MET A 6 37.17 67.53 7.25
CA MET A 6 36.70 68.58 6.33
C MET A 6 35.24 68.36 5.87
N LYS A 7 34.48 69.47 5.73
CA LYS A 7 33.18 69.62 5.04
C LYS A 7 33.41 70.12 3.60
N LEU A 8 32.46 69.83 2.69
CA LEU A 8 31.96 70.66 1.57
C LEU A 8 30.71 69.90 1.05
N ASP A 9 29.45 70.41 1.08
CA ASP A 9 28.84 71.53 0.32
C ASP A 9 29.10 71.35 -1.19
N GLU A 10 28.17 71.40 -2.15
CA GLU A 10 26.79 71.90 -2.27
C GLU A 10 26.26 71.42 -3.65
N ASP A 11 24.99 71.76 -3.95
CA ASP A 11 24.44 72.10 -5.28
C ASP A 11 23.40 71.19 -6.00
N LEU A 12 22.18 71.75 -6.03
CA LEU A 12 21.25 71.95 -7.15
C LEU A 12 20.42 70.77 -7.71
N GLY A 13 19.09 70.87 -7.53
CA GLY A 13 18.08 70.21 -8.39
C GLY A 13 17.90 70.94 -9.74
N PRO A 14 16.77 70.82 -10.48
CA PRO A 14 15.63 69.90 -10.34
C PRO A 14 15.23 69.18 -11.67
N ASP A 15 14.19 68.35 -11.58
CA ASP A 15 13.23 67.91 -12.61
C ASP A 15 13.69 67.14 -13.88
N ARG A 16 13.27 65.86 -13.96
CA ARG A 16 12.51 65.31 -15.11
C ARG A 16 11.97 63.89 -14.89
N GLU A 17 10.65 63.82 -14.85
CA GLU A 17 9.74 62.90 -15.57
C GLU A 17 9.91 61.36 -15.47
N ASP A 18 8.86 60.79 -14.88
CA ASP A 18 8.05 59.65 -15.32
C ASP A 18 8.43 58.20 -14.99
N ASP A 19 7.57 57.66 -14.11
CA ASP A 19 7.00 56.32 -14.01
C ASP A 19 7.92 55.11 -13.85
N PHE A 20 7.87 54.49 -12.66
CA PHE A 20 7.19 53.20 -12.49
C PHE A 20 6.86 52.96 -11.01
N GLN A 21 5.57 52.77 -10.76
CA GLN A 21 4.87 52.61 -9.50
C GLN A 21 5.14 51.21 -8.90
N THR A 22 5.63 51.16 -7.66
CA THR A 22 5.62 49.94 -6.82
C THR A 22 4.73 50.23 -5.62
N ASP A 23 3.51 49.72 -5.65
CA ASP A 23 2.58 49.79 -4.52
C ASP A 23 2.76 48.57 -3.60
N ASP A 24 2.85 48.89 -2.32
CA ASP A 24 2.99 48.02 -1.17
C ASP A 24 1.73 47.17 -0.93
N GLU A 25 1.90 45.85 -0.82
CA GLU A 25 0.86 44.97 -0.26
C GLU A 25 1.44 44.10 0.86
N GLU A 26 1.42 44.64 2.08
CA GLU A 26 1.41 43.85 3.31
C GLU A 26 0.34 44.42 4.25
N ASN A 27 -0.56 43.55 4.73
CA ASN A 27 -1.66 43.77 5.69
C ASN A 27 -3.08 43.98 5.16
N GLN A 28 -3.74 42.90 4.71
CA GLN A 28 -5.19 42.72 4.95
C GLN A 28 -5.53 41.24 5.23
N ALA A 29 -5.31 40.81 6.48
CA ALA A 29 -5.86 39.56 7.01
C ALA A 29 -6.56 39.85 8.33
N HIS A 30 -7.63 40.64 8.30
CA HIS A 30 -8.70 40.64 9.31
C HIS A 30 -9.80 41.60 8.87
N ARG A 31 -11.05 41.09 8.90
CA ARG A 31 -12.37 41.74 8.71
C ARG A 31 -13.07 41.40 7.39
N VAL A 32 -14.34 41.02 7.55
CA VAL A 32 -15.40 40.65 6.58
C VAL A 32 -15.60 39.12 6.60
N PHE A 33 -16.42 38.56 7.49
CA PHE A 33 -17.88 38.66 7.46
C PHE A 33 -18.48 38.62 8.89
N GLU A 34 -18.78 39.80 9.44
CA GLU A 34 -19.93 40.03 10.30
C GLU A 34 -20.86 40.99 9.55
N HIS A 35 -22.17 40.86 9.77
CA HIS A 35 -23.29 41.50 9.08
C HIS A 35 -23.61 40.98 7.68
N LEU A 36 -24.70 40.21 7.59
CA LEU A 36 -25.95 40.70 7.00
C LEU A 36 -27.12 39.96 7.69
N GLY A 37 -27.82 40.70 8.55
CA GLY A 37 -29.14 40.34 9.08
C GLY A 37 -30.09 41.49 8.75
N ASP A 38 -31.30 41.11 8.38
CA ASP A 38 -32.53 41.90 8.18
C ASP A 38 -32.56 42.97 7.08
N ASP A 39 -33.45 42.78 6.11
CA ASP A 39 -34.55 43.72 5.83
C ASP A 39 -35.61 43.11 4.89
N SER A 40 -36.86 43.48 5.16
CA SER A 40 -38.13 42.91 4.70
C SER A 40 -38.60 43.28 3.27
N GLU A 41 -39.38 42.33 2.72
CA GLU A 41 -40.56 42.41 1.83
C GLU A 41 -40.64 43.39 0.63
N SER A 42 -40.85 42.83 -0.58
CA SER A 42 -41.98 43.14 -1.47
C SER A 42 -42.09 42.16 -2.66
N GLU A 43 -43.27 42.08 -3.26
CA GLU A 43 -43.94 40.91 -3.86
C GLU A 43 -43.62 40.54 -5.33
N ASN A 44 -43.91 39.26 -5.64
CA ASN A 44 -44.48 38.65 -6.87
C ASN A 44 -43.85 38.87 -8.26
N ASN A 45 -43.28 37.80 -8.85
CA ASN A 45 -43.99 37.00 -9.87
C ASN A 45 -43.19 35.76 -10.35
N THR A 46 -43.96 34.75 -10.71
CA THR A 46 -43.63 33.41 -11.22
C THR A 46 -42.58 33.33 -12.33
N SER A 47 -41.60 32.42 -12.18
CA SER A 47 -41.21 31.44 -13.20
C SER A 47 -40.21 30.42 -12.63
N SER A 48 -40.52 29.13 -12.76
CA SER A 48 -39.58 28.04 -12.51
C SER A 48 -38.44 28.11 -13.55
N PRO A 49 -37.20 27.78 -13.16
CA PRO A 49 -36.68 26.50 -13.64
C PRO A 49 -35.82 25.74 -12.63
N SER A 50 -35.88 24.42 -12.77
CA SER A 50 -34.91 23.40 -12.37
C SER A 50 -33.47 23.91 -12.17
N GLY A 51 -33.00 23.88 -10.92
CA GLY A 51 -31.59 24.06 -10.57
C GLY A 51 -30.86 22.72 -10.53
N ASP A 52 -30.04 22.47 -11.56
CA ASP A 52 -28.96 21.50 -11.54
C ASP A 52 -27.98 21.88 -10.42
N LEU A 53 -27.90 21.06 -9.37
CA LEU A 53 -26.84 21.15 -8.36
C LEU A 53 -25.61 20.40 -8.87
N SER A 54 -24.92 20.99 -9.84
CA SER A 54 -23.53 20.65 -10.16
C SER A 54 -22.62 21.71 -9.54
N ASP A 55 -22.53 21.72 -8.21
CA ASP A 55 -21.37 22.31 -7.55
C ASP A 55 -20.18 21.39 -7.85
N GLU A 56 -19.47 21.67 -8.94
CA GLU A 56 -18.14 21.13 -9.18
C GLU A 56 -17.25 21.59 -8.02
N PHE A 57 -17.05 20.70 -7.04
CA PHE A 57 -16.04 20.90 -6.01
C PHE A 57 -14.72 21.23 -6.70
N PRO A 58 -14.09 22.39 -6.41
CA PRO A 58 -12.79 22.70 -6.99
C PRO A 58 -11.76 21.72 -6.41
N ILE A 59 -11.53 20.61 -7.12
CA ILE A 59 -10.40 19.73 -6.89
C ILE A 59 -9.18 20.56 -7.29
N ASN A 60 -8.51 21.13 -6.29
CA ASN A 60 -7.33 21.95 -6.50
C ASN A 60 -6.29 21.17 -7.35
N PRO A 61 -6.00 21.58 -8.60
CA PRO A 61 -5.15 20.84 -9.52
C PRO A 61 -3.66 20.83 -9.11
N SER A 62 -3.29 21.57 -8.06
CA SER A 62 -1.91 21.70 -7.57
C SER A 62 -1.44 20.59 -6.62
N TRP A 63 -2.31 19.65 -6.23
CA TRP A 63 -1.92 18.60 -5.28
C TRP A 63 -1.20 17.42 -5.96
N PRO A 64 -0.16 16.83 -5.33
CA PRO A 64 0.56 15.67 -5.83
C PRO A 64 -0.35 14.54 -6.36
N GLN A 65 -0.22 14.20 -7.65
CA GLN A 65 -0.97 13.08 -8.26
C GLN A 65 -0.31 11.71 -8.06
N SER A 66 0.93 11.69 -7.55
CA SER A 66 1.72 10.50 -7.22
C SER A 66 1.00 9.49 -6.34
N TYR A 67 0.24 9.94 -5.33
CA TYR A 67 -0.51 9.06 -4.43
C TYR A 67 -1.43 8.12 -5.22
N ARG A 68 -2.20 8.69 -6.15
CA ARG A 68 -3.13 7.90 -6.97
C ARG A 68 -2.40 6.89 -7.85
N GLN A 69 -1.38 7.35 -8.58
CA GLN A 69 -0.60 6.46 -9.46
C GLN A 69 0.02 5.30 -8.69
N SER A 70 0.49 5.55 -7.47
CA SER A 70 1.09 4.53 -6.62
C SER A 70 0.08 3.51 -6.09
N MET A 71 -1.11 3.96 -5.73
CA MET A 71 -2.15 3.11 -5.17
C MET A 71 -2.84 2.28 -6.26
N ASP A 72 -2.93 2.83 -7.47
CA ASP A 72 -3.35 2.09 -8.67
C ASP A 72 -2.41 0.90 -8.96
N LEU A 73 -1.15 0.89 -8.51
CA LEU A 73 -0.25 -0.25 -8.68
C LEU A 73 -0.50 -1.38 -7.68
N LEU A 74 -0.90 -1.00 -6.45
CA LEU A 74 -1.39 -1.96 -5.47
C LEU A 74 -2.70 -2.63 -5.92
N THR A 75 -3.47 -1.97 -6.80
CA THR A 75 -4.78 -2.47 -7.28
C THR A 75 -4.80 -2.98 -8.72
N SER A 76 -3.84 -2.62 -9.58
CA SER A 76 -3.80 -3.02 -11.00
C SER A 76 -3.08 -4.35 -11.25
N VAL A 77 -2.92 -5.15 -10.19
CA VAL A 77 -2.21 -6.41 -10.27
C VAL A 77 -2.97 -7.37 -11.20
N THR A 78 -2.46 -7.57 -12.42
CA THR A 78 -3.02 -8.48 -13.43
C THR A 78 -2.11 -9.70 -13.55
N PRO A 79 -2.57 -10.92 -13.23
CA PRO A 79 -1.96 -12.10 -13.85
C PRO A 79 -2.29 -12.09 -15.36
N PRO A 80 -1.44 -12.66 -16.23
CA PRO A 80 -1.81 -12.83 -17.63
C PRO A 80 -3.05 -13.72 -17.68
N GLY A 81 -4.00 -13.39 -18.56
CA GLY A 81 -5.29 -14.06 -18.62
C GLY A 81 -5.18 -15.59 -18.65
N VAL A 82 -6.13 -16.24 -17.97
CA VAL A 82 -6.34 -17.70 -17.87
C VAL A 82 -6.56 -18.42 -19.22
N THR A 83 -6.34 -17.74 -20.35
CA THR A 83 -6.39 -18.29 -21.71
C THR A 83 -5.23 -19.25 -22.02
N PHE A 84 -4.17 -19.29 -21.21
CA PHE A 84 -3.09 -20.26 -21.38
C PHE A 84 -3.53 -21.70 -21.06
N LEU A 85 -4.36 -21.90 -20.02
CA LEU A 85 -4.85 -23.23 -19.64
C LEU A 85 -6.00 -23.74 -20.54
N ARG A 86 -6.72 -22.84 -21.22
CA ARG A 86 -7.80 -23.24 -22.16
C ARG A 86 -7.28 -23.71 -23.51
N ARG A 87 -6.07 -23.32 -23.94
CA ARG A 87 -5.52 -23.73 -25.24
C ARG A 87 -4.97 -25.17 -25.26
N ASN A 88 -4.61 -25.72 -24.10
CA ASN A 88 -4.06 -27.07 -24.00
C ASN A 88 -5.06 -28.15 -23.52
N ALA A 89 -6.29 -27.77 -23.18
CA ALA A 89 -7.33 -28.70 -22.68
C ALA A 89 -8.43 -29.03 -23.72
N SER A 90 -8.23 -28.69 -24.99
CA SER A 90 -9.17 -29.04 -26.08
C SER A 90 -8.44 -29.66 -27.28
N LYS A 91 -7.70 -30.75 -27.04
CA LYS A 91 -7.33 -31.73 -28.07
C LYS A 91 -7.16 -33.08 -27.38
N GLY A 92 -8.27 -33.79 -27.22
CA GLY A 92 -8.27 -35.14 -26.68
C GLY A 92 -9.59 -35.84 -27.00
N ARG A 93 -9.46 -36.96 -27.74
CA ARG A 93 -10.47 -37.93 -28.17
C ARG A 93 -11.25 -37.53 -29.43
N SER A 94 -11.23 -38.30 -30.53
CA SER A 94 -11.47 -39.75 -30.61
C SER A 94 -10.80 -40.47 -31.81
N ASP A 95 -10.28 -41.66 -31.52
CA ASP A 95 -10.22 -42.94 -32.26
C ASP A 95 -10.00 -43.00 -33.79
N SER A 96 -8.91 -43.66 -34.23
CA SER A 96 -8.96 -45.07 -34.69
C SER A 96 -7.67 -45.60 -35.35
N PHE A 97 -7.22 -46.77 -34.83
CA PHE A 97 -6.76 -47.99 -35.49
C PHE A 97 -5.63 -48.02 -36.58
N PHE A 98 -4.57 -48.77 -36.22
CA PHE A 98 -3.79 -49.80 -36.98
C PHE A 98 -2.59 -49.48 -37.93
N LYS A 99 -1.42 -49.99 -37.49
CA LYS A 99 -0.32 -50.77 -38.15
C LYS A 99 0.23 -50.42 -39.57
N LYS A 100 1.52 -49.98 -39.59
CA LYS A 100 2.80 -50.60 -40.12
C LYS A 100 2.85 -51.26 -41.55
N PRO A 101 4.05 -51.47 -42.17
CA PRO A 101 5.06 -50.58 -42.81
C PRO A 101 5.47 -51.04 -44.27
N GLU A 102 6.62 -50.56 -44.80
CA GLU A 102 7.46 -51.00 -45.99
C GLU A 102 7.26 -50.24 -47.34
N THR A 103 8.24 -49.42 -47.80
CA THR A 103 9.40 -49.65 -48.75
C THR A 103 8.96 -50.05 -50.18
N LEU A 104 9.47 -49.60 -51.35
CA LEU A 104 10.58 -48.81 -51.93
C LEU A 104 10.09 -48.38 -53.35
N GLN A 105 10.47 -47.24 -53.94
CA GLN A 105 11.56 -47.06 -54.95
C GLN A 105 11.57 -45.56 -55.33
N ASP A 106 12.69 -44.86 -55.12
CA ASP A 106 13.73 -44.52 -56.11
C ASP A 106 13.29 -43.46 -57.15
N ASP A 107 13.80 -42.24 -56.99
CA ASP A 107 14.55 -41.56 -58.05
C ASP A 107 15.33 -40.34 -57.51
N ASP A 108 16.35 -39.96 -58.28
CA ASP A 108 17.66 -39.45 -57.91
C ASP A 108 17.84 -38.02 -57.32
N SER A 109 19.04 -37.89 -56.72
CA SER A 109 19.81 -36.71 -56.24
C SER A 109 19.66 -35.39 -57.02
N SER A 110 19.87 -34.16 -56.50
CA SER A 110 20.94 -33.67 -55.62
C SER A 110 20.70 -32.19 -55.19
N LEU A 111 21.20 -31.84 -54.00
CA LEU A 111 21.83 -30.57 -53.56
C LEU A 111 21.31 -29.21 -54.06
N THR A 112 20.68 -28.43 -53.18
CA THR A 112 21.24 -27.19 -52.53
C THR A 112 20.12 -26.30 -51.97
N LYS A 113 20.31 -25.79 -50.74
CA LYS A 113 19.54 -24.66 -50.16
C LYS A 113 19.85 -23.38 -50.97
N PRO A 114 18.94 -22.40 -51.04
CA PRO A 114 19.04 -21.30 -50.06
C PRO A 114 17.71 -20.71 -49.60
N LEU A 115 17.76 -20.12 -48.40
CA LEU A 115 16.85 -19.07 -47.93
C LEU A 115 17.11 -17.78 -48.73
N VAL A 116 16.04 -17.14 -49.21
CA VAL A 116 16.00 -15.74 -49.69
C VAL A 116 15.07 -15.03 -48.69
N SER A 117 15.57 -14.12 -47.85
CA SER A 117 15.94 -12.71 -48.08
C SER A 117 14.76 -11.81 -48.45
N GLU A 118 14.49 -10.82 -47.61
CA GLU A 118 14.08 -9.51 -48.11
C GLU A 118 14.94 -8.42 -47.46
N THR A 119 15.50 -7.63 -48.37
CA THR A 119 16.58 -6.65 -48.30
C THR A 119 16.05 -5.27 -47.91
N ILE A 120 16.81 -4.51 -47.11
CA ILE A 120 16.95 -3.06 -47.32
C ILE A 120 18.43 -2.67 -47.16
N SER A 121 18.96 -2.04 -48.20
CA SER A 121 20.36 -1.71 -48.45
C SER A 121 20.70 -0.26 -48.09
N PHE A 122 21.93 -0.03 -47.61
CA PHE A 122 22.56 1.28 -47.41
C PHE A 122 23.25 1.77 -48.69
N LYS A 123 23.40 3.09 -48.85
CA LYS A 123 24.30 3.69 -49.84
C LYS A 123 25.07 4.86 -49.22
N GLU A 124 26.40 4.73 -49.24
CA GLU A 124 27.38 5.77 -48.91
C GLU A 124 27.73 6.64 -50.12
N GLY A 125 28.18 7.88 -49.85
CA GLY A 125 28.88 8.75 -50.79
C GLY A 125 29.66 9.84 -50.02
N GLU A 126 30.97 9.93 -50.28
CA GLU A 126 31.90 11.02 -49.94
C GLU A 126 32.37 11.71 -51.25
N PRO A 127 33.05 12.90 -51.30
CA PRO A 127 33.98 13.46 -50.29
C PRO A 127 33.98 15.01 -50.04
N THR A 128 34.67 15.41 -48.95
CA THR A 128 35.42 16.67 -48.65
C THR A 128 34.76 18.07 -48.62
N SER A 129 34.71 18.71 -47.44
CA SER A 129 35.46 19.94 -47.05
C SER A 129 35.02 20.48 -45.66
N LYS A 130 35.89 21.23 -44.98
CA LYS A 130 35.90 21.51 -43.52
C LYS A 130 35.04 22.71 -43.05
N THR A 131 34.66 22.65 -41.76
CA THR A 131 34.46 23.73 -40.75
C THR A 131 33.14 24.53 -40.73
N HIS A 132 32.25 24.27 -39.76
CA HIS A 132 32.10 25.06 -38.51
C HIS A 132 30.93 24.52 -37.66
N ALA A 133 31.16 24.42 -36.36
CA ALA A 133 30.24 23.91 -35.36
C ALA A 133 29.05 24.87 -35.11
N GLN A 134 27.85 24.31 -34.93
CA GLN A 134 26.80 24.86 -34.06
C GLN A 134 25.90 23.70 -33.59
N SER A 135 26.12 23.29 -32.33
CA SER A 135 25.29 22.32 -31.62
C SER A 135 23.97 22.97 -31.20
N PHE A 136 22.87 22.68 -31.91
CA PHE A 136 21.54 22.88 -31.34
C PHE A 136 21.21 21.69 -30.44
N VAL A 137 21.25 21.95 -29.14
CA VAL A 137 20.81 21.04 -28.09
C VAL A 137 19.32 20.78 -28.30
N SER A 138 19.00 19.58 -28.80
CA SER A 138 17.64 19.06 -28.73
C SER A 138 17.33 18.79 -27.27
N SER A 139 16.56 19.69 -26.65
CA SER A 139 15.92 19.46 -25.37
C SER A 139 15.10 18.18 -25.47
N SER A 140 15.68 17.07 -24.99
CA SER A 140 14.94 15.83 -24.77
C SER A 140 13.80 16.14 -23.80
N ARG A 141 12.58 16.23 -24.33
CA ARG A 141 11.38 16.29 -23.51
C ARG A 141 11.37 15.03 -22.66
N PHE A 142 11.63 15.23 -21.38
CA PHE A 142 11.51 14.22 -20.35
C PHE A 142 10.06 13.73 -20.36
N SER A 143 9.87 12.46 -20.71
CA SER A 143 8.61 11.78 -20.42
C SER A 143 8.50 11.68 -18.91
N THR A 144 7.73 12.59 -18.31
CA THR A 144 6.96 12.25 -17.12
C THR A 144 6.35 10.88 -17.35
N LEU A 145 6.38 10.02 -16.33
CA LEU A 145 5.74 8.70 -16.33
C LEU A 145 4.23 8.86 -16.57
N GLU A 146 3.83 9.12 -17.82
CA GLU A 146 2.46 8.92 -18.27
C GLU A 146 2.31 7.41 -18.41
N LEU A 147 1.81 6.81 -17.34
CA LEU A 147 1.18 5.51 -17.43
C LEU A 147 0.14 5.62 -18.55
N PRO A 148 0.19 4.78 -19.61
CA PRO A 148 -0.95 4.66 -20.49
C PRO A 148 -2.13 4.29 -19.59
N PRO A 149 -3.28 4.99 -19.67
CA PRO A 149 -4.44 4.62 -18.87
C PRO A 149 -4.72 3.14 -19.12
N PRO A 150 -4.99 2.33 -18.08
CA PRO A 150 -5.31 0.93 -18.29
C PRO A 150 -6.51 0.89 -19.24
N LYS A 151 -6.27 0.49 -20.50
CA LYS A 151 -7.28 0.51 -21.57
C LYS A 151 -8.46 -0.43 -21.27
N GLN A 152 -8.38 -1.22 -20.20
CA GLN A 152 -9.47 -2.02 -19.63
C GLN A 152 -9.37 -2.01 -18.10
N GLY A 153 -10.48 -1.70 -17.40
CA GLY A 153 -10.57 -1.84 -15.95
C GLY A 153 -10.36 -3.28 -15.46
N CYS A 154 -10.19 -3.47 -14.15
CA CYS A 154 -10.03 -4.77 -13.52
C CYS A 154 -11.33 -5.59 -13.58
N SER A 155 -11.20 -6.89 -13.90
CA SER A 155 -12.35 -7.82 -13.85
C SER A 155 -12.80 -8.05 -12.41
N PHE A 156 -14.01 -8.59 -12.21
CA PHE A 156 -14.53 -8.94 -10.89
C PHE A 156 -13.58 -9.88 -10.12
N VAL A 157 -13.17 -10.99 -10.73
CA VAL A 157 -12.28 -11.99 -10.10
C VAL A 157 -10.94 -11.37 -9.74
N GLN A 158 -10.38 -10.56 -10.63
CA GLN A 158 -9.13 -9.86 -10.35
C GLN A 158 -9.27 -8.89 -9.17
N SER A 159 -10.38 -8.18 -9.09
CA SER A 159 -10.66 -7.27 -7.97
C SER A 159 -10.80 -8.03 -6.65
N VAL A 160 -11.40 -9.24 -6.66
CA VAL A 160 -11.45 -10.14 -5.50
C VAL A 160 -10.05 -10.60 -5.10
N ILE A 161 -9.22 -11.03 -6.06
CA ILE A 161 -7.83 -11.42 -5.79
C ILE A 161 -7.05 -10.25 -5.18
N ASN A 162 -7.22 -9.04 -5.70
CA ASN A 162 -6.53 -7.85 -5.20
C ASN A 162 -7.01 -7.47 -3.80
N GLY A 163 -8.32 -7.44 -3.58
CA GLY A 163 -8.91 -7.23 -2.25
C GLY A 163 -8.45 -8.28 -1.22
N THR A 164 -8.38 -9.55 -1.63
CA THR A 164 -7.86 -10.62 -0.77
C THR A 164 -6.37 -10.52 -0.54
N ASN A 165 -5.55 -10.14 -1.52
CA ASN A 165 -4.10 -9.99 -1.34
C ASN A 165 -3.75 -8.85 -0.36
N ILE A 166 -4.60 -7.82 -0.31
CA ILE A 166 -4.49 -6.71 0.64
C ILE A 166 -4.88 -7.19 2.04
N LEU A 167 -6.03 -7.85 2.17
CA LEU A 167 -6.55 -8.30 3.47
C LEU A 167 -5.78 -9.50 4.04
N CYS A 168 -5.54 -10.57 3.27
CA CYS A 168 -4.67 -11.69 3.63
C CYS A 168 -3.19 -11.31 3.42
N GLY A 169 -2.72 -10.40 4.28
CA GLY A 169 -1.34 -9.96 4.33
C GLY A 169 -0.47 -10.80 5.28
N ILE A 170 0.67 -10.21 5.68
CA ILE A 170 1.55 -10.77 6.72
C ILE A 170 0.87 -10.83 8.10
N GLY A 171 -0.24 -10.11 8.29
CA GLY A 171 -1.11 -10.16 9.48
C GLY A 171 -1.58 -11.55 9.85
N ILE A 172 -1.69 -12.47 8.88
CA ILE A 172 -2.06 -13.86 9.16
C ILE A 172 -1.09 -14.56 10.13
N LEU A 173 0.19 -14.16 10.12
CA LEU A 173 1.26 -14.79 10.91
C LEU A 173 1.10 -14.56 12.42
N THR A 174 0.47 -13.44 12.81
CA THR A 174 0.23 -13.06 14.21
C THR A 174 -1.13 -13.53 14.73
N ILE A 175 -2.02 -14.05 13.88
CA ILE A 175 -3.38 -14.40 14.30
C ILE A 175 -3.42 -15.41 15.47
N PRO A 176 -2.61 -16.49 15.48
CA PRO A 176 -2.58 -17.40 16.62
C PRO A 176 -2.07 -16.72 17.90
N TYR A 177 -1.07 -15.85 17.76
CA TYR A 177 -0.55 -15.04 18.88
C TYR A 177 -1.60 -14.06 19.41
N ALA A 178 -2.45 -13.50 18.55
CA ALA A 178 -3.57 -12.68 19.00
C ALA A 178 -4.58 -13.49 19.86
N VAL A 179 -4.78 -14.77 19.56
CA VAL A 179 -5.57 -15.67 20.43
C VAL A 179 -4.85 -15.96 21.75
N LYS A 180 -3.52 -16.12 21.75
CA LYS A 180 -2.73 -16.20 23.01
C LYS A 180 -2.95 -14.95 23.88
N GLN A 181 -2.97 -13.77 23.27
CA GLN A 181 -3.15 -12.51 24.00
C GLN A 181 -4.60 -12.30 24.46
N GLY A 182 -5.60 -12.64 23.66
CA GLY A 182 -7.01 -12.39 24.02
C GLY A 182 -7.74 -13.57 24.67
N GLY A 183 -7.20 -14.79 24.57
CA GLY A 183 -7.91 -16.05 24.85
C GLY A 183 -8.85 -16.47 23.73
N TRP A 184 -9.37 -17.69 23.78
CA TRP A 184 -10.26 -18.24 22.73
C TRP A 184 -11.47 -17.36 22.38
N MET A 185 -12.04 -16.66 23.37
CA MET A 185 -13.17 -15.75 23.16
C MET A 185 -12.82 -14.54 22.28
N SER A 186 -11.53 -14.20 22.11
CA SER A 186 -11.10 -13.12 21.21
C SER A 186 -11.40 -13.41 19.74
N LEU A 187 -11.64 -14.68 19.36
CA LEU A 187 -12.12 -15.01 18.00
C LEU A 187 -13.46 -14.35 17.66
N SER A 188 -14.31 -14.10 18.66
CA SER A 188 -15.54 -13.33 18.45
C SER A 188 -15.25 -11.87 18.05
N ILE A 189 -14.16 -11.30 18.58
CA ILE A 189 -13.67 -9.97 18.22
C ILE A 189 -13.13 -9.97 16.79
N LEU A 190 -12.35 -10.98 16.41
CA LEU A 190 -11.86 -11.15 15.03
C LEU A 190 -13.01 -11.08 14.02
N VAL A 191 -14.08 -11.86 14.24
CA VAL A 191 -15.27 -11.89 13.36
C VAL A 191 -16.02 -10.56 13.39
N THR A 192 -16.25 -10.00 14.59
CA THR A 192 -16.95 -8.72 14.75
C THR A 192 -16.21 -7.59 14.05
N PHE A 193 -14.88 -7.54 14.21
CA PHE A 193 -14.03 -6.54 13.57
C PHE A 193 -14.08 -6.66 12.05
N SER A 194 -14.03 -7.88 11.50
CA SER A 194 -14.19 -8.08 10.07
C SER A 194 -15.54 -7.60 9.53
N ILE A 195 -16.63 -7.81 10.27
CA ILE A 195 -17.97 -7.31 9.88
C ILE A 195 -17.98 -5.78 9.85
N ILE A 196 -17.40 -5.15 10.87
CA ILE A 196 -17.28 -3.69 10.96
C ILE A 196 -16.43 -3.15 9.80
N CYS A 197 -15.26 -3.74 9.53
CA CYS A 197 -14.38 -3.34 8.43
C CYS A 197 -15.03 -3.49 7.05
N CYS A 198 -15.79 -4.58 6.84
CA CYS A 198 -16.54 -4.77 5.60
C CYS A 198 -17.63 -3.69 5.45
N TYR A 199 -18.34 -3.37 6.55
CA TYR A 199 -19.33 -2.30 6.56
C TYR A 199 -18.72 -0.92 6.27
N THR A 200 -17.60 -0.57 6.91
CA THR A 200 -16.94 0.71 6.66
C THR A 200 -16.33 0.79 5.25
N GLY A 201 -15.92 -0.33 4.66
CA GLY A 201 -15.57 -0.41 3.24
C GLY A 201 -16.75 -0.09 2.31
N ILE A 202 -17.96 -0.53 2.67
CA ILE A 202 -19.20 -0.16 1.96
C ILE A 202 -19.51 1.34 2.14
N LEU A 203 -19.24 1.93 3.31
CA LEU A 203 -19.39 3.38 3.48
C LEU A 203 -18.49 4.16 2.52
N LEU A 204 -17.22 3.75 2.35
CA LEU A 204 -16.32 4.37 1.38
C LEU A 204 -16.84 4.24 -0.06
N LYS A 205 -17.39 3.07 -0.43
CA LYS A 205 -18.08 2.88 -1.72
C LYS A 205 -19.20 3.91 -1.89
N THR A 206 -20.05 4.08 -0.88
CA THR A 206 -21.17 5.03 -0.96
C THR A 206 -20.70 6.47 -1.11
N CYS A 207 -19.62 6.87 -0.42
CA CYS A 207 -19.02 8.19 -0.62
C CYS A 207 -18.56 8.39 -2.08
N LEU A 208 -17.91 7.38 -2.68
CA LEU A 208 -17.43 7.45 -4.06
C LEU A 208 -18.58 7.49 -5.09
N GLU A 209 -19.69 6.78 -4.83
CA GLU A 209 -20.85 6.76 -5.73
C GLU A 209 -21.61 8.10 -5.79
N ASN A 210 -21.63 8.85 -4.69
CA ASN A 210 -22.44 10.08 -4.59
C ASN A 210 -21.67 11.34 -4.97
N TYR A 211 -20.35 11.27 -5.12
CA TYR A 211 -19.49 12.42 -5.41
C TYR A 211 -18.60 12.10 -6.61
N PRO A 212 -19.09 12.36 -7.84
CA PRO A 212 -18.33 12.12 -9.05
C PRO A 212 -17.05 12.98 -9.05
N GLY A 213 -15.90 12.35 -9.28
CA GLY A 213 -14.57 12.98 -9.23
C GLY A 213 -13.67 12.46 -8.11
N LEU A 214 -14.25 11.93 -7.03
CA LEU A 214 -13.47 11.27 -5.97
C LEU A 214 -12.94 9.92 -6.44
N LYS A 215 -11.66 9.65 -6.16
CA LYS A 215 -11.01 8.39 -6.58
C LYS A 215 -10.21 7.74 -5.46
N THR A 216 -9.64 8.55 -4.57
CA THR A 216 -8.77 8.07 -3.50
C THR A 216 -9.36 8.38 -2.12
N PHE A 217 -8.89 7.69 -1.08
CA PHE A 217 -9.34 7.95 0.28
C PHE A 217 -9.04 9.39 0.75
N PRO A 218 -7.85 9.98 0.50
CA PRO A 218 -7.61 11.39 0.78
C PRO A 218 -8.58 12.35 0.06
N ASP A 219 -9.05 12.03 -1.15
CA ASP A 219 -10.04 12.86 -1.85
C ASP A 219 -11.38 12.87 -1.09
N ILE A 220 -11.80 11.74 -0.53
CA ILE A 220 -12.99 11.65 0.34
C ILE A 220 -12.81 12.53 1.59
N GLY A 221 -11.62 12.50 2.19
CA GLY A 221 -11.27 13.37 3.30
C GLY A 221 -11.33 14.85 2.95
N GLN A 222 -10.86 15.21 1.75
CA GLN A 222 -10.95 16.58 1.25
C GLN A 222 -12.40 17.04 1.08
N ALA A 223 -13.23 16.20 0.47
CA ALA A 223 -14.63 16.52 0.28
C ALA A 223 -15.37 16.69 1.62
N ALA A 224 -15.03 15.90 2.65
CA ALA A 224 -15.68 15.95 3.95
C ALA A 224 -15.19 17.12 4.83
N PHE A 225 -13.88 17.33 4.92
CA PHE A 225 -13.26 18.24 5.91
C PHE A 225 -12.23 19.20 5.31
N GLY A 226 -12.24 19.40 4.00
CA GLY A 226 -11.29 20.26 3.30
C GLY A 226 -9.86 19.73 3.36
N ILE A 227 -8.89 20.63 3.15
CA ILE A 227 -7.46 20.29 3.06
C ILE A 227 -6.97 19.57 4.32
N ALA A 228 -7.45 19.96 5.50
CA ALA A 228 -7.12 19.29 6.75
C ALA A 228 -7.51 17.80 6.74
N GLY A 229 -8.72 17.47 6.26
CA GLY A 229 -9.17 16.09 6.10
C GLY A 229 -8.30 15.29 5.13
N ARG A 230 -7.93 15.89 3.99
CA ARG A 230 -7.01 15.28 3.02
C ARG A 230 -5.67 14.94 3.67
N LEU A 231 -5.07 15.91 4.37
CA LEU A 231 -3.77 15.78 5.01
C LEU A 231 -3.77 14.73 6.12
N CYS A 232 -4.76 14.76 7.03
CA CYS A 232 -4.86 13.79 8.13
C CYS A 232 -4.95 12.35 7.59
N ILE A 233 -5.82 12.11 6.61
CA ILE A 233 -5.96 10.78 5.99
C ILE A 233 -4.66 10.40 5.27
N ALA A 234 -4.11 11.27 4.42
CA ALA A 234 -2.89 10.96 3.67
C ALA A 234 -1.70 10.64 4.59
N ILE A 235 -1.45 11.46 5.61
CA ILE A 235 -0.37 11.23 6.59
C ILE A 235 -0.57 9.90 7.31
N THR A 236 -1.79 9.61 7.79
CA THR A 236 -2.06 8.34 8.49
C THR A 236 -1.81 7.14 7.57
N LEU A 237 -2.24 7.21 6.31
CA LEU A 237 -2.03 6.15 5.32
C LEU A 237 -0.54 5.96 4.98
N TYR A 238 0.23 7.04 4.81
CA TYR A 238 1.67 6.94 4.60
C TYR A 238 2.41 6.37 5.80
N MET A 239 2.00 6.75 7.02
CA MET A 239 2.56 6.22 8.25
C MET A 239 2.27 4.72 8.39
N GLU A 240 1.05 4.27 8.06
CA GLU A 240 0.68 2.85 8.05
C GLU A 240 1.54 2.05 7.05
N LEU A 241 1.65 2.52 5.80
CA LEU A 241 2.49 1.88 4.78
C LEU A 241 3.98 1.83 5.18
N TYR A 242 4.50 2.91 5.76
CA TYR A 242 5.88 2.97 6.23
C TYR A 242 6.12 1.97 7.37
N ALA A 243 5.18 1.90 8.31
CA ALA A 243 5.27 0.98 9.42
C ALA A 243 5.20 -0.49 8.95
N SER A 244 4.39 -0.80 7.94
CA SER A 244 4.40 -2.12 7.29
C SER A 244 5.75 -2.44 6.62
N CYS A 245 6.46 -1.45 6.10
CA CYS A 245 7.83 -1.65 5.62
C CYS A 245 8.81 -2.02 6.75
N VAL A 246 8.69 -1.41 7.93
CA VAL A 246 9.47 -1.79 9.12
C VAL A 246 9.16 -3.24 9.55
N GLU A 247 7.89 -3.62 9.54
CA GLU A 247 7.45 -4.99 9.84
C GLU A 247 8.02 -6.01 8.86
N TYR A 248 8.09 -5.69 7.57
CA TYR A 248 8.68 -6.58 6.57
C TYR A 248 10.16 -6.88 6.84
N ILE A 249 10.94 -5.88 7.27
CA ILE A 249 12.35 -6.07 7.66
C ILE A 249 12.43 -6.93 8.91
N THR A 250 11.61 -6.64 9.93
CA THR A 250 11.57 -7.38 11.20
C THR A 250 11.17 -8.84 10.97
N LEU A 251 10.13 -9.07 10.16
CA LEU A 251 9.65 -10.39 9.78
C LEU A 251 10.75 -11.24 9.10
N MET A 252 11.45 -10.64 8.15
CA MET A 252 12.54 -11.31 7.43
C MET A 252 13.71 -11.60 8.37
N SER A 253 14.05 -10.65 9.24
CA SER A 253 15.09 -10.78 10.26
C SER A 253 14.82 -11.92 11.23
N ASP A 254 13.63 -12.00 11.80
CA ASP A 254 13.24 -13.03 12.78
C ASP A 254 13.30 -14.44 12.17
N ASN A 255 12.73 -14.60 10.97
CA ASN A 255 12.71 -15.91 10.31
C ASN A 255 14.12 -16.36 9.88
N LEU A 256 14.97 -15.45 9.40
CA LEU A 256 16.36 -15.78 9.08
C LEU A 256 17.19 -16.09 10.33
N SER A 257 16.99 -15.33 11.41
CA SER A 257 17.63 -15.58 12.71
C SER A 257 17.24 -16.94 13.28
N SER A 258 15.99 -17.35 13.09
CA SER A 258 15.50 -18.68 13.43
C SER A 258 16.22 -19.79 12.63
N LEU A 259 16.46 -19.60 11.33
CA LEU A 259 17.15 -20.59 10.49
C LEU A 259 18.64 -20.70 10.81
N PHE A 260 19.28 -19.59 11.19
CA PHE A 260 20.73 -19.50 11.39
C PHE A 260 21.08 -18.84 12.74
N PRO A 261 20.75 -19.46 13.89
CA PRO A 261 20.90 -18.83 15.21
C PRO A 261 22.34 -18.47 15.57
N ASN A 262 23.31 -19.20 15.00
CA ASN A 262 24.75 -19.01 15.27
C ASN A 262 25.46 -18.10 14.25
N ALA A 263 24.72 -17.48 13.32
CA ALA A 263 25.30 -16.55 12.37
C ALA A 263 25.51 -15.18 13.03
N SER A 264 26.77 -14.87 13.35
CA SER A 264 27.20 -13.53 13.79
C SER A 264 28.23 -12.99 12.80
N ILE A 265 28.17 -11.69 12.50
CA ILE A 265 29.19 -11.02 11.71
C ILE A 265 30.00 -10.13 12.64
N ARG A 266 31.31 -10.39 12.69
CA ARG A 266 32.26 -9.56 13.44
C ARG A 266 32.82 -8.49 12.51
N PHE A 267 32.43 -7.23 12.72
CA PHE A 267 33.04 -6.09 12.04
C PHE A 267 34.04 -5.41 12.99
N GLY A 268 35.32 -5.78 12.87
CA GLY A 268 36.37 -5.24 13.72
C GLY A 268 36.16 -5.62 15.20
N VAL A 269 35.99 -4.62 16.07
CA VAL A 269 35.81 -4.80 17.54
C VAL A 269 34.32 -4.91 17.93
N ALA A 270 33.39 -4.62 17.02
CA ALA A 270 31.95 -4.68 17.30
C ALA A 270 31.38 -6.06 16.93
N ASP A 271 30.75 -6.72 17.90
CA ASP A 271 30.00 -7.97 17.70
C ASP A 271 28.55 -7.62 17.37
N ILE A 272 28.13 -7.84 16.13
CA ILE A 272 26.76 -7.57 15.68
C ILE A 272 25.92 -8.82 15.95
N GLY A 273 24.87 -8.68 16.76
CA GLY A 273 23.99 -9.80 17.11
C GLY A 273 23.31 -10.41 15.89
N THR A 274 22.88 -11.67 16.00
CA THR A 274 22.22 -12.43 14.91
C THR A 274 21.02 -11.67 14.32
N HIS A 275 20.14 -11.13 15.16
CA HIS A 275 18.98 -10.34 14.70
C HIS A 275 19.40 -9.08 13.94
N GLN A 276 20.39 -8.33 14.44
CA GLN A 276 20.88 -7.12 13.76
C GLN A 276 21.51 -7.47 12.40
N THR A 277 22.27 -8.56 12.35
CA THR A 277 22.87 -9.09 11.13
C THR A 277 21.81 -9.41 10.07
N PHE A 278 20.73 -10.10 10.47
CA PHE A 278 19.67 -10.47 9.53
C PHE A 278 18.74 -9.32 9.15
N ALA A 279 18.51 -8.34 10.03
CA ALA A 279 17.83 -7.10 9.66
C ALA A 279 18.61 -6.31 8.59
N ILE A 280 19.93 -6.15 8.77
CA ILE A 280 20.81 -5.51 7.76
C ILE A 280 20.79 -6.31 6.45
N THR A 281 20.89 -7.64 6.54
CA THR A 281 20.83 -8.53 5.37
C THR A 281 19.48 -8.40 4.64
N ALA A 282 18.36 -8.35 5.36
CA ALA A 282 17.04 -8.15 4.79
C ALA A 282 16.95 -6.82 4.02
N ALA A 283 17.43 -5.72 4.61
CA ALA A 283 17.47 -4.42 3.93
C ALA A 283 18.32 -4.46 2.65
N ILE A 284 19.48 -5.11 2.68
CA ILE A 284 20.34 -5.29 1.49
C ILE A 284 19.61 -6.09 0.39
N LEU A 285 18.87 -7.14 0.75
CA LEU A 285 18.10 -7.95 -0.20
C LEU A 285 16.89 -7.20 -0.78
N ILE A 286 16.31 -6.27 0.00
CA ILE A 286 15.19 -5.41 -0.41
C ILE A 286 15.64 -4.27 -1.33
N LEU A 287 16.84 -3.71 -1.15
CA LEU A 287 17.32 -2.55 -1.91
C LEU A 287 17.19 -2.70 -3.44
N PRO A 288 17.61 -3.82 -4.06
CA PRO A 288 17.43 -4.02 -5.49
C PRO A 288 15.97 -3.94 -5.93
N THR A 289 15.02 -4.39 -5.10
CA THR A 289 13.60 -4.43 -5.45
C THR A 289 12.99 -3.03 -5.50
N VAL A 290 13.41 -2.11 -4.62
CA VAL A 290 12.94 -0.72 -4.64
C VAL A 290 13.52 0.09 -5.80
N TRP A 291 14.66 -0.31 -6.35
CA TRP A 291 15.28 0.33 -7.51
C TRP A 291 14.67 -0.11 -8.85
N LEU A 292 13.88 -1.20 -8.87
CA LEU A 292 13.23 -1.66 -10.08
C LEU A 292 12.21 -0.62 -10.57
N LYS A 293 12.39 -0.16 -11.81
CA LYS A 293 11.46 0.74 -12.50
C LYS A 293 10.31 0.02 -13.19
N ASN A 294 10.47 -1.26 -13.50
CA ASN A 294 9.46 -2.04 -14.22
C ASN A 294 8.33 -2.48 -13.29
N LEU A 295 7.35 -1.60 -13.15
CA LEU A 295 6.14 -1.80 -12.34
C LEU A 295 5.34 -3.05 -12.76
N SER A 296 5.42 -3.46 -14.03
CA SER A 296 4.80 -4.69 -14.53
C SER A 296 5.41 -5.95 -13.91
N LEU A 297 6.71 -5.97 -13.64
CA LEU A 297 7.36 -7.10 -12.97
C LEU A 297 6.92 -7.19 -11.50
N LEU A 298 6.75 -6.02 -10.88
CA LEU A 298 6.30 -5.88 -9.51
C LEU A 298 4.82 -6.32 -9.33
N SER A 299 3.99 -6.13 -10.36
CA SER A 299 2.63 -6.65 -10.45
C SER A 299 2.59 -8.20 -10.42
N TYR A 300 3.37 -8.90 -11.27
CA TYR A 300 3.42 -10.37 -11.20
C TYR A 300 3.87 -10.89 -9.83
N VAL A 301 4.80 -10.18 -9.22
CA VAL A 301 5.34 -10.45 -7.90
C VAL A 301 4.28 -10.26 -6.79
N SER A 302 3.34 -9.31 -6.95
CA SER A 302 2.21 -9.11 -6.03
C SER A 302 1.18 -10.24 -6.07
N VAL A 303 0.83 -10.79 -7.23
CA VAL A 303 -0.03 -11.99 -7.32
C VAL A 303 0.63 -13.17 -6.61
N GLY A 304 1.96 -13.27 -6.63
CA GLY A 304 2.70 -14.25 -5.82
C GLY A 304 2.44 -14.12 -4.32
N GLY A 305 2.09 -12.93 -3.82
CA GLY A 305 1.86 -12.66 -2.39
C GLY A 305 0.69 -13.44 -1.79
N ILE A 306 -0.46 -13.48 -2.47
CA ILE A 306 -1.63 -14.26 -2.00
C ILE A 306 -1.34 -15.76 -2.03
N PHE A 307 -0.69 -16.25 -3.09
CA PHE A 307 -0.29 -17.67 -3.17
C PHE A 307 0.71 -18.04 -2.09
N SER A 308 1.67 -17.15 -1.79
CA SER A 308 2.63 -17.34 -0.70
C SER A 308 1.93 -17.42 0.65
N THR A 309 0.94 -16.55 0.89
CA THR A 309 0.15 -16.54 2.14
C THR A 309 -0.69 -17.82 2.28
N ILE A 310 -1.31 -18.29 1.20
CA ILE A 310 -2.03 -19.57 1.16
C ILE A 310 -1.05 -20.73 1.41
N LEU A 311 0.11 -20.74 0.77
CA LEU A 311 1.12 -21.78 0.93
C LEU A 311 1.59 -21.90 2.39
N VAL A 312 1.94 -20.78 3.03
CA VAL A 312 2.35 -20.77 4.44
C VAL A 312 1.22 -21.29 5.35
N THR A 313 -0.03 -20.94 5.05
CA THR A 313 -1.20 -21.45 5.79
C THR A 313 -1.37 -22.96 5.61
N VAL A 314 -1.23 -23.47 4.39
CA VAL A 314 -1.29 -24.92 4.11
C VAL A 314 -0.17 -25.65 4.83
N CYS A 315 1.05 -25.10 4.88
CA CYS A 315 2.14 -25.66 5.67
C CYS A 315 1.81 -25.70 7.16
N LEU A 316 1.17 -24.66 7.72
CA LEU A 316 0.70 -24.70 9.11
C LEU A 316 -0.32 -25.81 9.33
N PHE A 317 -1.28 -25.96 8.43
CA PHE A 317 -2.32 -26.99 8.56
C PHE A 317 -1.72 -28.38 8.44
N TRP A 318 -0.74 -28.56 7.55
CA TRP A 318 -0.01 -29.81 7.43
C TRP A 318 0.73 -30.15 8.72
N VAL A 319 1.52 -29.22 9.24
CA VAL A 319 2.29 -29.40 10.49
C VAL A 319 1.36 -29.66 11.68
N GLY A 320 0.24 -28.94 11.77
CA GLY A 320 -0.68 -29.04 12.90
C GLY A 320 -1.61 -30.26 12.87
N ILE A 321 -2.07 -30.67 11.68
CA ILE A 321 -3.08 -31.74 11.51
C ILE A 321 -2.44 -33.08 11.15
N ILE A 322 -1.46 -33.09 10.26
CA ILE A 322 -0.90 -34.33 9.68
C ILE A 322 0.31 -34.80 10.48
N ASP A 323 1.25 -33.90 10.74
CA ASP A 323 2.45 -34.23 11.51
C ASP A 323 2.16 -34.25 13.03
N GLU A 324 0.93 -33.91 13.44
CA GLU A 324 0.42 -33.88 14.83
C GLU A 324 1.42 -33.25 15.82
N VAL A 325 2.04 -32.14 15.42
CA VAL A 325 3.03 -31.45 16.25
C VAL A 325 2.33 -30.88 17.48
N GLY A 326 2.31 -31.68 18.55
CA GLY A 326 1.85 -31.39 19.90
C GLY A 326 0.52 -30.63 19.98
N TYR A 327 -0.61 -31.34 20.13
CA TYR A 327 -1.85 -30.69 20.56
C TYR A 327 -1.68 -30.17 22.01
N LYS A 328 -1.44 -28.86 22.16
CA LYS A 328 -1.31 -28.16 23.45
C LYS A 328 -2.25 -26.96 23.44
N PRO A 329 -3.58 -27.16 23.48
CA PRO A 329 -4.50 -26.04 23.48
C PRO A 329 -4.21 -25.14 24.68
N GLY A 330 -3.97 -23.85 24.42
CA GLY A 330 -3.83 -22.87 25.49
C GLY A 330 -5.11 -22.84 26.34
N ALA A 331 -4.96 -22.86 27.66
CA ALA A 331 -6.09 -23.00 28.57
C ALA A 331 -6.91 -21.70 28.74
N LYS A 332 -6.39 -20.56 28.29
CA LYS A 332 -7.00 -19.25 28.48
C LYS A 332 -8.26 -19.06 27.62
N ILE A 333 -9.41 -18.98 28.28
CA ILE A 333 -10.70 -18.68 27.64
C ILE A 333 -10.79 -17.20 27.25
N LEU A 334 -10.41 -16.30 28.16
CA LEU A 334 -10.41 -14.85 27.96
C LEU A 334 -9.33 -14.20 28.83
N ASP A 335 -8.54 -13.31 28.24
CA ASP A 335 -7.52 -12.51 28.95
C ASP A 335 -7.81 -11.02 28.70
N LEU A 336 -8.53 -10.40 29.63
CA LEU A 336 -8.97 -8.99 29.51
C LEU A 336 -7.80 -8.00 29.57
N ALA A 337 -6.70 -8.35 30.22
CA ALA A 337 -5.56 -7.46 30.37
C ALA A 337 -4.80 -7.31 29.05
N ASN A 338 -4.65 -8.40 28.30
CA ASN A 338 -3.96 -8.42 27.00
C ASN A 338 -4.92 -8.29 25.81
N LEU A 339 -6.24 -8.24 26.05
CA LEU A 339 -7.25 -8.06 25.02
C LEU A 339 -7.01 -6.85 24.11
N PRO A 340 -6.58 -5.66 24.60
CA PRO A 340 -6.31 -4.52 23.72
C PRO A 340 -5.20 -4.79 22.70
N VAL A 341 -4.19 -5.60 23.06
CA VAL A 341 -3.14 -6.04 22.15
C VAL A 341 -3.73 -6.95 21.06
N ALA A 342 -4.58 -7.91 21.44
CA ALA A 342 -5.27 -8.78 20.50
C ALA A 342 -6.15 -7.99 19.52
N VAL A 343 -6.89 -6.98 20.01
CA VAL A 343 -7.68 -6.07 19.18
C VAL A 343 -6.81 -5.32 18.18
N GLY A 344 -5.63 -4.84 18.61
CA GLY A 344 -4.64 -4.23 17.70
C GLY A 344 -4.18 -5.18 16.62
N LEU A 345 -3.82 -6.42 16.97
CA LEU A 345 -3.37 -7.44 16.00
C LEU A 345 -4.45 -7.81 14.98
N TYR A 346 -5.71 -7.97 15.42
CA TYR A 346 -6.84 -8.17 14.50
C TYR A 346 -7.12 -6.92 13.67
N GLY A 347 -6.94 -5.74 14.26
CA GLY A 347 -7.02 -4.44 13.62
C GLY A 347 -6.14 -4.35 12.39
N PHE A 348 -4.86 -4.66 12.58
CA PHE A 348 -3.87 -4.74 11.52
C PHE A 348 -4.27 -5.77 10.45
N GLY A 349 -4.70 -6.96 10.87
CA GLY A 349 -5.05 -8.05 9.95
C GLY A 349 -6.20 -7.74 8.99
N PHE A 350 -7.10 -6.81 9.32
CA PHE A 350 -8.24 -6.41 8.49
C PHE A 350 -8.13 -4.97 7.95
N ALA A 351 -6.95 -4.35 8.03
CA ALA A 351 -6.70 -3.04 7.46
C ALA A 351 -6.57 -3.14 5.92
N GLY A 352 -7.52 -2.54 5.20
CA GLY A 352 -7.49 -2.48 3.72
C GLY A 352 -8.03 -1.19 3.12
N HIS A 353 -8.56 -0.30 3.96
CA HIS A 353 -9.34 0.88 3.56
C HIS A 353 -8.52 1.91 2.79
N ALA A 354 -7.20 1.95 3.01
CA ALA A 354 -6.25 2.72 2.21
C ALA A 354 -6.41 2.51 0.70
N VAL A 355 -6.71 1.26 0.33
CA VAL A 355 -6.65 0.77 -1.06
C VAL A 355 -8.04 0.56 -1.65
N PHE A 356 -9.07 0.36 -0.82
CA PHE A 356 -10.46 0.09 -1.25
C PHE A 356 -11.01 1.10 -2.27
N PRO A 357 -10.87 2.44 -2.10
CA PRO A 357 -11.30 3.40 -3.12
C PRO A 357 -10.65 3.19 -4.49
N ASN A 358 -9.37 2.82 -4.50
CA ASN A 358 -8.63 2.61 -5.74
C ASN A 358 -9.06 1.29 -6.43
N ILE A 359 -9.38 0.25 -5.65
CA ILE A 359 -9.97 -0.99 -6.20
C ILE A 359 -11.29 -0.63 -6.87
N TYR A 360 -12.17 0.08 -6.15
CA TYR A 360 -13.46 0.54 -6.68
C TYR A 360 -13.29 1.32 -8.00
N SER A 361 -12.41 2.32 -8.03
CA SER A 361 -12.18 3.16 -9.21
C SER A 361 -11.53 2.42 -10.38
N SER A 362 -10.81 1.31 -10.12
CA SER A 362 -10.18 0.50 -11.16
C SER A 362 -11.11 -0.55 -11.79
N MET A 363 -12.27 -0.85 -11.18
CA MET A 363 -13.16 -1.92 -11.63
C MET A 363 -13.85 -1.62 -12.97
N LYS A 364 -14.03 -2.65 -13.81
CA LYS A 364 -14.91 -2.55 -14.99
C LYS A 364 -16.37 -2.28 -14.61
N GLU A 365 -16.81 -2.86 -13.48
CA GLU A 365 -18.19 -2.78 -12.99
C GLU A 365 -18.21 -2.33 -11.52
N PRO A 366 -17.97 -1.04 -11.20
CA PRO A 366 -17.86 -0.55 -9.81
C PRO A 366 -19.09 -0.83 -8.95
N ALA A 367 -20.28 -0.93 -9.57
CA ALA A 367 -21.51 -1.32 -8.87
C ALA A 367 -21.39 -2.66 -8.12
N LYS A 368 -20.56 -3.60 -8.61
CA LYS A 368 -20.31 -4.91 -8.00
C LYS A 368 -19.27 -4.89 -6.88
N PHE A 369 -18.70 -3.73 -6.53
CA PHE A 369 -17.63 -3.64 -5.53
C PHE A 369 -18.01 -4.18 -4.15
N HIS A 370 -19.29 -4.05 -3.75
CA HIS A 370 -19.77 -4.64 -2.51
C HIS A 370 -19.66 -6.18 -2.49
N LEU A 371 -19.88 -6.85 -3.63
CA LEU A 371 -19.66 -8.28 -3.78
C LEU A 371 -18.17 -8.65 -3.73
N VAL A 372 -17.30 -7.76 -4.23
CA VAL A 372 -15.84 -7.92 -4.10
C VAL A 372 -15.45 -7.90 -2.63
N LEU A 373 -15.93 -6.91 -1.86
CA LEU A 373 -15.69 -6.83 -0.42
C LEU A 373 -16.20 -8.08 0.30
N TYR A 374 -17.44 -8.52 0.05
CA TYR A 374 -17.99 -9.72 0.69
C TYR A 374 -17.16 -10.97 0.38
N ALA A 375 -16.77 -11.18 -0.88
CA ALA A 375 -15.95 -12.33 -1.26
C ALA A 375 -14.56 -12.29 -0.62
N SER A 376 -13.90 -11.12 -0.62
CA SER A 376 -12.57 -10.96 -0.05
C SER A 376 -12.59 -11.13 1.48
N PHE A 377 -13.49 -10.47 2.20
CA PHE A 377 -13.61 -10.62 3.66
C PHE A 377 -14.02 -12.04 4.08
N ALA A 378 -14.94 -12.68 3.36
CA ALA A 378 -15.33 -14.07 3.66
C ALA A 378 -14.15 -15.04 3.53
N PHE A 379 -13.35 -14.89 2.48
CA PHE A 379 -12.14 -15.68 2.31
C PHE A 379 -11.12 -15.40 3.43
N CYS A 380 -10.92 -14.13 3.78
CA CYS A 380 -9.95 -13.76 4.82
C CYS A 380 -10.37 -14.27 6.20
N ILE A 381 -11.65 -14.16 6.57
CA ILE A 381 -12.19 -14.74 7.82
C ILE A 381 -11.95 -16.24 7.85
N PHE A 382 -12.24 -16.97 6.75
CA PHE A 382 -12.04 -18.41 6.69
C PHE A 382 -10.57 -18.78 6.95
N MET A 383 -9.64 -18.09 6.28
CA MET A 383 -8.20 -18.31 6.47
C MET A 383 -7.74 -17.94 7.88
N TYR A 384 -8.17 -16.79 8.40
CA TYR A 384 -7.77 -16.31 9.73
C TYR A 384 -8.31 -17.19 10.84
N LEU A 385 -9.57 -17.62 10.79
CA LEU A 385 -10.13 -18.55 11.78
C LEU A 385 -9.40 -19.89 11.72
N GLY A 386 -9.14 -20.43 10.52
CA GLY A 386 -8.40 -21.68 10.37
C GLY A 386 -7.00 -21.59 10.97
N VAL A 387 -6.25 -20.53 10.64
CA VAL A 387 -4.91 -20.28 11.19
C VAL A 387 -4.97 -20.06 12.70
N ALA A 388 -5.93 -19.30 13.21
CA ALA A 388 -6.10 -19.06 14.64
C ALA A 388 -6.31 -20.36 15.42
N ILE A 389 -7.27 -21.18 14.96
CA ILE A 389 -7.67 -22.42 15.63
C ILE A 389 -6.54 -23.43 15.57
N ILE A 390 -5.98 -23.69 14.39
CA ILE A 390 -4.93 -24.70 14.22
C ILE A 390 -3.65 -24.22 14.89
N GLY A 391 -3.18 -23.01 14.58
CA GLY A 391 -1.94 -22.47 15.14
C GLY A 391 -1.94 -22.40 16.66
N TYR A 392 -3.01 -21.92 17.29
CA TYR A 392 -3.05 -21.82 18.75
C TYR A 392 -3.30 -23.18 19.42
N SER A 393 -3.98 -24.13 18.76
CA SER A 393 -4.11 -25.50 19.27
C SER A 393 -2.79 -26.28 19.21
N THR A 394 -1.99 -26.05 18.17
CA THR A 394 -0.68 -26.69 17.96
C THR A 394 0.39 -26.11 18.90
N PHE A 395 0.41 -24.79 19.10
CA PHE A 395 1.52 -24.16 19.84
C PHE A 395 1.16 -23.67 21.25
N GLY A 396 -0.13 -23.49 21.55
CA GLY A 396 -0.61 -23.07 22.86
C GLY A 396 0.01 -21.77 23.35
N ASP A 397 0.26 -21.68 24.66
CA ASP A 397 0.88 -20.50 25.28
C ASP A 397 2.34 -20.28 24.84
N ALA A 398 2.97 -21.25 24.19
CA ALA A 398 4.32 -21.12 23.64
C ALA A 398 4.34 -20.42 22.27
N ILE A 399 3.19 -20.10 21.66
CA ILE A 399 3.18 -19.38 20.38
C ILE A 399 3.91 -18.03 20.52
N GLU A 400 4.84 -17.80 19.60
CA GLU A 400 5.55 -16.54 19.38
C GLU A 400 4.72 -15.59 18.52
N SER A 401 5.16 -14.34 18.37
CA SER A 401 4.44 -13.35 17.55
C SER A 401 4.25 -13.78 16.09
N GLN A 402 5.07 -14.71 15.59
CA GLN A 402 4.95 -15.31 14.27
C GLN A 402 4.88 -16.82 14.43
N PHE A 403 3.81 -17.46 13.96
CA PHE A 403 3.68 -18.91 14.11
C PHE A 403 4.80 -19.71 13.41
N THR A 404 5.45 -19.12 12.40
CA THR A 404 6.58 -19.74 11.68
C THR A 404 7.79 -19.96 12.58
N LEU A 405 7.98 -19.13 13.62
CA LEU A 405 9.06 -19.28 14.58
C LEU A 405 8.87 -20.50 15.49
N ASN A 406 7.63 -20.95 15.68
CA ASN A 406 7.30 -22.14 16.46
C ASN A 406 7.35 -23.44 15.66
N MET A 407 7.37 -23.37 14.33
CA MET A 407 7.32 -24.56 13.47
C MET A 407 8.60 -25.42 13.63
N PRO A 408 8.49 -26.76 13.76
CA PRO A 408 9.66 -27.62 13.90
C PRO A 408 10.57 -27.56 12.68
N LYS A 409 11.84 -27.20 12.88
CA LYS A 409 12.80 -26.93 11.81
C LYS A 409 13.17 -28.16 10.97
N GLU A 410 12.89 -29.37 11.47
CA GLU A 410 13.20 -30.62 10.77
C GLU A 410 12.22 -30.95 9.64
N LEU A 411 10.99 -30.44 9.71
CA LEU A 411 9.93 -30.75 8.74
C LEU A 411 10.09 -29.93 7.46
N TYR A 412 9.84 -30.57 6.30
CA TYR A 412 9.87 -29.89 5.01
C TYR A 412 8.82 -28.77 4.92
N ALA A 413 7.61 -29.00 5.44
CA ALA A 413 6.55 -27.99 5.48
C ALA A 413 6.99 -26.73 6.24
N SER A 414 7.67 -26.87 7.39
CA SER A 414 8.23 -25.75 8.16
C SER A 414 9.31 -25.00 7.39
N LYS A 415 10.22 -25.70 6.70
CA LYS A 415 11.26 -25.08 5.86
C LYS A 415 10.64 -24.28 4.71
N ILE A 416 9.63 -24.84 4.04
CA ILE A 416 8.88 -24.17 2.97
C ILE A 416 8.18 -22.92 3.52
N ALA A 417 7.46 -23.04 4.65
CA ALA A 417 6.78 -21.92 5.28
C ALA A 417 7.73 -20.79 5.66
N THR A 418 8.87 -21.13 6.28
CA THR A 418 9.87 -20.16 6.73
C THR A 418 10.50 -19.43 5.54
N TRP A 419 10.97 -20.15 4.52
CA TRP A 419 11.55 -19.51 3.33
C TRP A 419 10.53 -18.71 2.53
N THR A 420 9.29 -19.18 2.43
CA THR A 420 8.20 -18.41 1.79
C THR A 420 7.93 -17.11 2.54
N THR A 421 7.97 -17.15 3.87
CA THR A 421 7.83 -15.97 4.74
C THR A 421 9.00 -14.99 4.60
N VAL A 422 10.23 -15.49 4.39
CA VAL A 422 11.42 -14.65 4.10
C VAL A 422 11.34 -13.99 2.73
N VAL A 423 10.82 -14.70 1.71
CA VAL A 423 10.76 -14.19 0.33
C VAL A 423 9.59 -13.23 0.09
N THR A 424 8.46 -13.43 0.78
CA THR A 424 7.24 -12.61 0.57
C THR A 424 7.46 -11.10 0.79
N PRO A 425 8.20 -10.65 1.83
CA PRO A 425 8.59 -9.25 2.00
C PRO A 425 9.33 -8.65 0.82
N LEU A 426 10.22 -9.39 0.15
CA LEU A 426 10.99 -8.88 -1.00
C LEU A 426 10.06 -8.40 -2.12
N ALA A 427 8.95 -9.10 -2.28
CA ALA A 427 7.89 -8.81 -3.23
C ALA A 427 7.02 -7.62 -2.81
N LYS A 428 6.61 -7.59 -1.54
CA LYS A 428 5.63 -6.61 -1.04
C LYS A 428 6.25 -5.26 -0.66
N TYR A 429 7.51 -5.24 -0.23
CA TYR A 429 8.16 -4.04 0.27
C TYR A 429 8.19 -2.92 -0.77
N ALA A 430 8.65 -3.22 -1.98
CA ALA A 430 8.78 -2.21 -3.03
C ALA A 430 7.42 -1.62 -3.44
N LEU A 431 6.34 -2.40 -3.41
CA LEU A 431 4.98 -1.91 -3.65
C LEU A 431 4.48 -1.02 -2.52
N THR A 432 4.78 -1.40 -1.29
CA THR A 432 4.29 -0.74 -0.09
C THR A 432 4.97 0.61 0.12
N ILE A 433 6.27 0.72 -0.17
CA ILE A 433 7.03 1.97 -0.03
C ILE A 433 6.82 2.95 -1.20
N LEU A 434 6.35 2.47 -2.35
CA LEU A 434 6.23 3.26 -3.57
C LEU A 434 5.34 4.51 -3.43
N PRO A 435 4.15 4.46 -2.78
CA PRO A 435 3.35 5.65 -2.53
C PRO A 435 4.09 6.76 -1.79
N ILE A 436 4.87 6.38 -0.78
CA ILE A 436 5.66 7.32 0.03
C ILE A 436 6.78 7.91 -0.82
N ALA A 437 7.51 7.05 -1.54
CA ALA A 437 8.60 7.47 -2.41
C ALA A 437 8.15 8.47 -3.48
N LEU A 438 7.07 8.16 -4.21
CA LEU A 438 6.56 9.04 -5.27
C LEU A 438 6.04 10.37 -4.70
N SER A 439 5.45 10.35 -3.51
CA SER A 439 4.97 11.58 -2.85
C SER A 439 6.13 12.50 -2.46
N ILE A 440 7.25 11.94 -1.97
CA ILE A 440 8.46 12.71 -1.67
C ILE A 440 9.14 13.20 -2.95
N GLU A 441 9.20 12.37 -3.99
CA GLU A 441 9.77 12.73 -5.30
C GLU A 441 9.00 13.88 -5.96
N GLU A 442 7.67 13.95 -5.80
CA GLU A 442 6.85 15.03 -6.35
C GLU A 442 7.05 16.37 -5.64
N LEU A 443 7.38 16.35 -4.36
CA LEU A 443 7.77 17.54 -3.58
C LEU A 443 9.12 18.13 -4.02
N ALA A 444 9.91 17.43 -4.85
CA ALA A 444 11.15 17.97 -5.38
C ALA A 444 10.87 19.22 -6.25
N PRO A 445 11.45 20.39 -5.91
CA PRO A 445 11.02 21.69 -6.43
C PRO A 445 11.38 21.95 -7.90
N THR A 446 12.29 21.17 -8.49
CA THR A 446 12.69 21.35 -9.89
C THR A 446 12.65 20.05 -10.69
N PRO A 447 12.26 20.10 -11.97
CA PRO A 447 12.28 18.94 -12.86
C PRO A 447 13.71 18.38 -13.05
N ALA A 448 14.74 19.20 -12.88
CA ALA A 448 16.14 18.75 -12.90
C ALA A 448 16.49 17.83 -11.71
N LEU A 449 15.88 18.05 -10.54
CA LEU A 449 16.01 17.17 -9.38
C LEU A 449 15.18 15.88 -9.53
N ARG A 450 14.22 15.80 -10.44
CA ARG A 450 13.41 14.60 -10.71
C ARG A 450 14.12 13.61 -11.63
N CYS A 451 15.41 13.38 -11.39
CA CYS A 451 16.23 12.45 -12.16
C CYS A 451 16.22 11.04 -11.54
N HIS A 452 16.67 10.04 -12.31
CA HIS A 452 16.75 8.65 -11.84
C HIS A 452 17.57 8.52 -10.55
N ALA A 453 18.67 9.28 -10.44
CA ALA A 453 19.55 9.22 -9.28
C ALA A 453 18.81 9.67 -8.01
N THR A 454 18.02 10.75 -8.08
CA THR A 454 17.22 11.22 -6.94
C THR A 454 16.18 10.21 -6.49
N SER A 455 15.46 9.57 -7.43
CA SER A 455 14.50 8.51 -7.07
C SER A 455 15.18 7.32 -6.37
N VAL A 456 16.34 6.90 -6.86
CA VAL A 456 17.15 5.86 -6.20
C VAL A 456 17.58 6.30 -4.80
N VAL A 457 18.08 7.53 -4.64
CA VAL A 457 18.51 8.09 -3.35
C VAL A 457 17.35 8.15 -2.36
N VAL A 458 16.19 8.69 -2.75
CA VAL A 458 14.99 8.77 -1.91
C VAL A 458 14.57 7.38 -1.44
N ARG A 459 14.47 6.41 -2.35
CA ARG A 459 14.08 5.03 -2.01
C ARG A 459 15.10 4.32 -1.12
N THR A 460 16.39 4.55 -1.35
CA THR A 460 17.46 4.04 -0.48
C THR A 460 17.38 4.64 0.91
N ILE A 461 17.17 5.96 1.03
CA ILE A 461 16.98 6.63 2.34
C ILE A 461 15.77 6.05 3.07
N LEU A 462 14.66 5.82 2.37
CA LEU A 462 13.47 5.21 2.95
C LEU A 462 13.75 3.80 3.49
N VAL A 463 14.46 2.94 2.74
CA VAL A 463 14.89 1.61 3.21
C VAL A 463 15.85 1.68 4.40
N ILE A 464 16.80 2.61 4.39
CA ILE A 464 17.72 2.80 5.53
C ILE A 464 16.95 3.27 6.75
N SER A 465 16.00 4.19 6.59
CA SER A 465 15.21 4.71 7.71
C SER A 465 14.34 3.61 8.35
N SER A 466 13.69 2.77 7.54
CA SER A 466 12.87 1.67 8.07
C SER A 466 13.72 0.59 8.73
N LEU A 467 14.94 0.34 8.21
CA LEU A 467 15.93 -0.51 8.88
C LEU A 467 16.30 0.03 10.25
N VAL A 468 16.58 1.34 10.37
CA VAL A 468 16.89 1.96 11.68
C VAL A 468 15.74 1.75 12.66
N VAL A 469 14.49 1.96 12.24
CA VAL A 469 13.33 1.73 13.11
C VAL A 469 13.22 0.24 13.50
N ALA A 470 13.42 -0.69 12.56
CA ALA A 470 13.38 -2.13 12.82
C ALA A 470 14.48 -2.59 13.80
N LEU A 471 15.65 -1.93 13.78
CA LEU A 471 16.73 -2.17 14.74
C LEU A 471 16.44 -1.57 16.12
N CYS A 472 15.72 -0.44 16.19
CA CYS A 472 15.34 0.21 17.44
C CYS A 472 14.15 -0.48 18.13
N VAL A 473 13.22 -1.05 17.37
CA VAL A 473 11.99 -1.68 17.88
C VAL A 473 11.83 -3.08 17.25
N PRO A 474 12.65 -4.07 17.67
CA PRO A 474 12.66 -5.41 17.08
C PRO A 474 11.51 -6.31 17.61
N TYR A 475 10.38 -5.73 18.01
CA TYR A 475 9.25 -6.43 18.64
C TYR A 475 8.10 -6.57 17.65
N PHE A 476 8.12 -7.63 16.83
CA PHE A 476 7.15 -7.80 15.75
C PHE A 476 5.69 -7.77 16.23
N GLY A 477 5.34 -8.52 17.29
CA GLY A 477 3.98 -8.57 17.82
C GLY A 477 3.50 -7.22 18.36
N SER A 478 4.33 -6.55 19.15
CA SER A 478 4.01 -5.24 19.72
C SER A 478 3.94 -4.12 18.68
N LEU A 479 4.79 -4.15 17.64
CA LEU A 479 4.75 -3.21 16.52
C LEU A 479 3.44 -3.37 15.71
N MET A 480 3.07 -4.60 15.36
CA MET A 480 1.82 -4.90 14.66
C MET A 480 0.59 -4.48 15.48
N ALA A 481 0.62 -4.71 16.80
CA ALA A 481 -0.45 -4.28 17.69
C ALA A 481 -0.55 -2.75 17.77
N LEU A 482 0.57 -2.02 17.77
CA LEU A 482 0.61 -0.56 17.75
C LEU A 482 0.03 -0.02 16.45
N ILE A 483 0.44 -0.56 15.30
CA ILE A 483 -0.02 -0.11 13.99
C ILE A 483 -1.52 -0.38 13.85
N GLY A 484 -1.97 -1.58 14.22
CA GLY A 484 -3.38 -1.94 14.15
C GLY A 484 -4.27 -1.16 15.14
N SER A 485 -3.80 -0.88 16.35
CA SER A 485 -4.56 -0.11 17.34
C SER A 485 -4.58 1.40 17.05
N PHE A 486 -3.50 1.97 16.53
CA PHE A 486 -3.47 3.39 16.23
C PHE A 486 -3.89 3.69 14.79
N MET A 487 -3.11 3.24 13.81
CA MET A 487 -3.29 3.60 12.41
C MET A 487 -4.55 2.94 11.82
N SER A 488 -4.69 1.63 12.00
CA SER A 488 -5.81 0.91 11.39
C SER A 488 -7.15 1.28 12.04
N MET A 489 -7.22 1.64 13.33
CA MET A 489 -8.47 2.16 13.93
C MET A 489 -8.89 3.50 13.32
N LEU A 490 -7.93 4.40 13.08
CA LEU A 490 -8.20 5.66 12.39
C LEU A 490 -8.72 5.41 10.96
N VAL A 491 -8.00 4.57 10.21
CA VAL A 491 -8.22 4.35 8.78
C VAL A 491 -9.43 3.46 8.48
N ALA A 492 -9.68 2.43 9.28
CA ALA A 492 -10.70 1.43 9.03
C ALA A 492 -12.03 1.72 9.74
N LEU A 493 -12.01 2.38 10.90
CA LEU A 493 -13.21 2.62 11.71
C LEU A 493 -13.58 4.11 11.74
N ILE A 494 -12.66 4.98 12.17
CA ILE A 494 -12.98 6.38 12.48
C ILE A 494 -13.19 7.22 11.21
N TYR A 495 -12.21 7.28 10.32
CA TYR A 495 -12.27 8.13 9.12
C TYR A 495 -13.41 7.78 8.15
N PRO A 496 -13.68 6.50 7.82
CA PRO A 496 -14.79 6.17 6.92
C PRO A 496 -16.14 6.63 7.48
N CYS A 497 -16.39 6.38 8.78
CA CYS A 497 -17.61 6.80 9.44
C CYS A 497 -17.72 8.33 9.55
N ALA A 498 -16.63 9.02 9.91
CA ALA A 498 -16.61 10.47 10.02
C ALA A 498 -16.88 11.15 8.66
N CYS A 499 -16.21 10.70 7.59
CA CYS A 499 -16.41 11.22 6.25
C CYS A 499 -17.84 10.94 5.76
N TYR A 500 -18.35 9.73 5.97
CA TYR A 500 -19.72 9.37 5.58
C TYR A 500 -20.78 10.20 6.29
N LEU A 501 -20.65 10.39 7.61
CA LEU A 501 -21.54 11.24 8.40
C LEU A 501 -21.56 12.70 7.91
N LYS A 502 -20.38 13.22 7.55
CA LYS A 502 -20.22 14.61 7.12
C LYS A 502 -20.77 14.85 5.71
N LEU A 503 -20.39 14.00 4.75
CA LEU A 503 -20.82 14.12 3.35
C LEU A 503 -22.33 13.89 3.21
N HIS A 504 -22.89 12.90 3.89
CA HIS A 504 -24.32 12.60 3.81
C HIS A 504 -25.16 13.30 4.87
N SER A 505 -24.64 14.38 5.49
CA SER A 505 -25.38 15.15 6.48
C SER A 505 -26.74 15.61 5.90
N GLY A 506 -27.82 15.34 6.62
CA GLY A 506 -29.20 15.62 6.18
C GLY A 506 -29.94 14.46 5.49
N ARG A 507 -29.25 13.45 4.92
CA ARG A 507 -29.89 12.32 4.22
C ARG A 507 -29.88 11.00 4.99
N LEU A 508 -29.19 10.95 6.13
CA LEU A 508 -28.99 9.71 6.90
C LEU A 508 -30.12 9.41 7.88
N SER A 509 -30.52 8.13 7.91
CA SER A 509 -31.42 7.59 8.94
C SER A 509 -30.78 7.65 10.33
N LYS A 510 -31.62 7.77 11.38
CA LYS A 510 -31.18 7.72 12.78
C LYS A 510 -30.35 6.46 13.08
N LYS A 511 -30.71 5.32 12.47
CA LYS A 511 -29.97 4.05 12.63
C LYS A 511 -28.57 4.11 12.02
N GLN A 512 -28.42 4.67 10.81
CA GLN A 512 -27.12 4.82 10.16
C GLN A 512 -26.20 5.75 10.95
N LYS A 513 -26.75 6.87 11.44
CA LYS A 513 -26.02 7.80 12.30
C LYS A 513 -25.55 7.11 13.59
N ALA A 514 -26.44 6.42 14.28
CA ALA A 514 -26.12 5.69 15.51
C ALA A 514 -25.03 4.63 15.29
N ASN A 515 -25.12 3.85 14.20
CA ASN A 515 -24.11 2.85 13.87
C ASN A 515 -22.74 3.46 13.60
N CYS A 516 -22.66 4.55 12.83
CA CYS A 516 -21.38 5.23 12.57
C CYS A 516 -20.77 5.80 13.86
N ILE A 517 -21.59 6.42 14.72
CA ILE A 517 -21.13 6.94 16.01
C ILE A 517 -20.64 5.81 16.91
N LEU A 518 -21.34 4.68 16.96
CA LEU A 518 -20.93 3.51 17.72
C LEU A 518 -19.57 2.97 17.23
N ILE A 519 -19.38 2.85 15.92
CA ILE A 519 -18.10 2.40 15.34
C ILE A 519 -16.95 3.37 15.67
N ILE A 520 -17.20 4.68 15.63
CA ILE A 520 -16.21 5.69 16.03
C ILE A 520 -15.86 5.51 17.51
N ILE A 521 -16.84 5.35 18.40
CA ILE A 521 -16.60 5.13 19.83
C ILE A 521 -15.77 3.86 20.05
N ILE A 522 -16.13 2.76 19.39
CA ILE A 522 -15.37 1.50 19.45
C ILE A 522 -13.93 1.77 19.01
N GLY A 523 -13.72 2.39 17.85
CA GLY A 523 -12.39 2.69 17.31
C GLY A 523 -11.54 3.59 18.22
N VAL A 524 -12.15 4.59 18.88
CA VAL A 524 -11.45 5.46 19.84
C VAL A 524 -11.07 4.67 21.09
N VAL A 525 -12.00 3.92 21.68
CA VAL A 525 -11.75 3.15 22.91
C VAL A 525 -10.70 2.07 22.66
N SER A 526 -10.86 1.26 21.61
CA SER A 526 -9.89 0.22 21.26
C SER A 526 -8.55 0.81 20.84
N GLY A 527 -8.57 1.95 20.14
CA GLY A 527 -7.35 2.60 19.69
C GLY A 527 -6.53 3.16 20.85
N CYS A 528 -7.15 3.88 21.77
CA CYS A 528 -6.47 4.39 22.96
C CYS A 528 -5.94 3.25 23.86
N ALA A 529 -6.77 2.25 24.16
CA ALA A 529 -6.38 1.13 25.02
C ALA A 529 -5.28 0.26 24.39
N GLY A 530 -5.40 -0.03 23.09
CA GLY A 530 -4.43 -0.83 22.35
C GLY A 530 -3.10 -0.10 22.18
N THR A 531 -3.14 1.19 21.83
CA THR A 531 -1.93 2.02 21.69
C THR A 531 -1.18 2.11 23.01
N TYR A 532 -1.88 2.36 24.11
CA TYR A 532 -1.28 2.38 25.44
C TYR A 532 -0.59 1.05 25.77
N SER A 533 -1.29 -0.07 25.55
CA SER A 533 -0.76 -1.41 25.85
C SER A 533 0.44 -1.80 24.99
N ALA A 534 0.40 -1.46 23.70
CA ALA A 534 1.51 -1.73 22.78
C ALA A 534 2.73 -0.86 23.09
N MET A 535 2.52 0.43 23.37
CA MET A 535 3.60 1.33 23.76
C MET A 535 4.23 0.93 25.10
N SER A 536 3.44 0.53 26.10
CA SER A 536 3.98 0.07 27.38
C SER A 536 4.85 -1.16 27.22
N ARG A 537 4.49 -2.08 26.31
CA ARG A 537 5.30 -3.26 25.97
C ARG A 537 6.61 -2.91 25.28
N ILE A 538 6.55 -2.04 24.27
CA ILE A 538 7.76 -1.56 23.57
C ILE A 538 8.73 -0.87 24.54
N ILE A 539 8.22 -0.02 25.44
CA ILE A 539 9.05 0.69 26.44
C ILE A 539 9.57 -0.28 27.51
N GLY A 540 8.75 -1.23 27.94
CA GLY A 540 9.11 -2.27 28.91
C GLY A 540 10.05 -3.34 28.37
N GLY A 541 10.29 -3.35 27.05
CA GLY A 541 11.10 -4.36 26.36
C GLY A 541 10.41 -5.72 26.23
N GLU A 542 9.08 -5.77 26.36
CA GLU A 542 8.26 -6.97 26.23
C GLU A 542 7.79 -7.12 24.77
N GLY A 543 8.19 -8.22 24.11
CA GLY A 543 7.93 -8.50 22.69
C GLY A 543 6.53 -9.00 22.35
#